data_AF-A0A847H1S1-F1
#
_entry.id   AF-A0A847H1S1-F1
#
_cell.length_a   1.000
_cell.length_b   1.000
_cell.length_c   1.000
_cell.angle_alpha   90.00
_cell.angle_beta   90.00
_cell.angle_gamma   90.00
#
_symmetry.space_group_name_H-M   'P 1'
#
loop_
_entity.id
_entity.type
_entity.pdbx_description
1 polymer ?
#
loop_
_entity_poly.entity_id
_entity_poly.type
_entity_poly.pdbx_seq_one_letter_code
_entity_poly.pdbx_strand_id
1 'polypeptide(L)'
;MNFIKTFFRIFVFSALISFIGCAFGTREVTLRNSAVESIDTISVSKRHTICFDSLVDKRPDSSIGHLQNGYGMRTAEVVAANNVPSWINKEIRNKLVAAGYEVRNNCPNDTSSLIIEGEILKVYTTAYMTYLGEVTINASILRKQNKLLEKKYSGHKKAGTNWAATEKSFRDVLESSLQTAMSTFISDIDSLDQIDLEPDLIIAKTEDEDQNKIEVVTDSLNSPSIIDSTKFKCLAKHGTITIISGPRSISSIKAVMDSMKHKMNSLYKERYELNSSLSGSLCVYFEIDSDGRTKKISIYKNDLNDKPMEEKLISLLSNKKFTQLEKDFSSTAFCYNLIFTEKIAKSSKGAMIAIIFILAMIPTVISMVNLSNLSKSPY
;
A
#
# COMPACT_ATOMS: atom_id res chain seq x y z
N MET A 1 61.87 43.10 -23.49
CA MET A 1 61.52 41.77 -24.04
C MET A 1 61.77 40.60 -23.07
N ASN A 2 62.73 40.68 -22.13
CA ASN A 2 63.01 39.60 -21.16
C ASN A 2 62.00 39.48 -20.00
N PHE A 3 61.30 40.56 -19.65
CA PHE A 3 60.30 40.56 -18.57
C PHE A 3 59.06 39.72 -18.91
N ILE A 4 58.55 39.83 -20.14
CA ILE A 4 57.38 39.06 -20.62
C ILE A 4 57.68 37.56 -20.65
N LYS A 5 58.90 37.15 -21.06
CA LYS A 5 59.32 35.74 -21.06
C LYS A 5 59.43 35.15 -19.65
N THR A 6 59.80 35.96 -18.66
CA THR A 6 59.92 35.53 -17.27
C THR A 6 58.55 35.39 -16.62
N PHE A 7 57.64 36.34 -16.88
CA PHE A 7 56.26 36.27 -16.41
C PHE A 7 55.52 35.07 -17.00
N PHE A 8 55.70 34.78 -18.29
CA PHE A 8 55.07 33.63 -18.94
C PHE A 8 55.57 32.29 -18.37
N ARG A 9 56.86 32.18 -18.04
CA ARG A 9 57.43 30.97 -17.43
C ARG A 9 56.93 30.74 -16.00
N ILE A 10 56.77 31.80 -15.20
CA ILE A 10 56.21 31.70 -13.85
C ILE A 10 54.71 31.33 -13.91
N PHE A 11 53.96 31.88 -14.86
CA PHE A 11 52.53 31.58 -15.02
C PHE A 11 52.29 30.12 -15.45
N VAL A 12 53.11 29.58 -16.35
CA VAL A 12 53.04 28.17 -16.79
C VAL A 12 53.42 27.21 -15.66
N PHE A 13 54.40 27.54 -14.81
CA PHE A 13 54.77 26.70 -13.65
C PHE A 13 53.73 26.74 -12.51
N SER A 14 53.10 27.89 -12.26
CA SER A 14 52.03 28.02 -11.25
C SER A 14 50.75 27.26 -11.66
N ALA A 15 50.42 27.25 -12.96
CA ALA A 15 49.29 26.50 -13.48
C ALA A 15 49.48 24.98 -13.30
N LEU A 16 50.69 24.44 -13.47
CA LEU A 16 50.92 23.00 -13.43
C LEU A 16 50.77 22.39 -12.02
N ILE A 17 51.10 23.13 -10.96
CA ILE A 17 51.02 22.65 -9.58
C ILE A 17 49.57 22.63 -9.07
N SER A 18 48.69 23.45 -9.66
CA SER A 18 47.29 23.57 -9.23
C SER A 18 46.39 22.42 -9.72
N PHE A 19 46.83 21.59 -10.68
CA PHE A 19 46.00 20.51 -11.25
C PHE A 19 46.20 19.13 -10.62
N ILE A 20 47.22 18.93 -9.79
CA ILE A 20 47.54 17.59 -9.25
C ILE A 20 46.81 17.31 -7.93
N GLY A 21 46.36 18.34 -7.22
CA GLY A 21 45.96 18.23 -5.80
C GLY A 21 44.54 17.76 -5.47
N CYS A 22 43.59 17.72 -6.41
CA CYS A 22 42.17 17.55 -6.03
C CYS A 22 41.40 16.47 -6.77
N ALA A 23 41.96 15.70 -7.71
CA ALA A 23 41.17 14.77 -8.54
C ALA A 23 41.11 13.31 -8.04
N PHE A 24 42.08 12.86 -7.24
CA PHE A 24 42.29 11.43 -6.93
C PHE A 24 42.11 11.05 -5.44
N GLY A 25 41.36 11.85 -4.68
CA GLY A 25 41.08 11.56 -3.26
C GLY A 25 39.70 10.95 -3.04
N THR A 26 39.59 10.08 -2.03
CA THR A 26 38.30 9.70 -1.45
C THR A 26 37.55 10.96 -1.05
N ARG A 27 36.28 11.04 -1.46
CA ARG A 27 35.39 12.14 -1.10
C ARG A 27 34.51 11.73 0.07
N GLU A 28 34.37 12.61 1.03
CA GLU A 28 33.40 12.45 2.10
C GLU A 28 32.15 13.26 1.80
N VAL A 29 30.98 12.67 2.04
CA VAL A 29 29.69 13.32 1.85
C VAL A 29 28.84 13.18 3.10
N THR A 30 28.35 14.31 3.62
CA THR A 30 27.41 14.30 4.74
C THR A 30 25.98 14.21 4.21
N LEU A 31 25.30 13.09 4.47
CA LEU A 31 23.90 12.86 4.09
C LEU A 31 22.95 13.51 5.11
N ARG A 32 21.84 14.12 4.65
CA ARG A 32 20.87 14.80 5.51
C ARG A 32 19.52 14.11 5.44
N ASN A 33 18.79 14.15 6.54
CA ASN A 33 17.40 13.73 6.56
C ASN A 33 16.51 14.89 6.12
N SER A 34 15.36 14.56 5.54
CA SER A 34 14.31 15.56 5.32
C SER A 34 13.97 16.21 6.65
N ALA A 35 13.80 17.53 6.66
CA ALA A 35 13.24 18.21 7.81
C ALA A 35 11.87 17.59 8.12
N VAL A 36 11.62 17.25 9.38
CA VAL A 36 10.27 16.91 9.82
C VAL A 36 9.55 18.25 9.86
N GLU A 37 8.82 18.57 8.80
CA GLU A 37 7.89 19.69 8.85
C GLU A 37 6.91 19.39 9.98
N SER A 38 6.86 20.27 10.98
CA SER A 38 5.85 20.20 12.04
C SER A 38 4.50 20.36 11.37
N ILE A 39 3.80 19.25 11.21
CA ILE A 39 2.47 19.21 10.59
C ILE A 39 1.50 19.85 11.59
N ASP A 40 1.30 21.16 11.48
CA ASP A 40 0.26 21.93 12.20
C ASP A 40 -1.15 21.69 11.62
N THR A 41 -1.25 20.87 10.58
CA THR A 41 -2.53 20.46 9.99
C THR A 41 -3.08 19.23 10.69
N ILE A 42 -4.39 19.22 10.87
CA ILE A 42 -5.22 18.13 11.42
C ILE A 42 -4.95 16.84 10.62
N SER A 43 -3.86 16.16 10.96
CA SER A 43 -3.47 14.92 10.32
C SER A 43 -4.42 13.85 10.82
N VAL A 44 -5.14 13.22 9.89
CA VAL A 44 -6.01 12.10 10.21
C VAL A 44 -5.12 10.98 10.73
N SER A 45 -5.10 10.79 12.05
CA SER A 45 -4.35 9.71 12.69
C SER A 45 -4.66 8.41 11.99
N LYS A 46 -3.62 7.73 11.51
CA LYS A 46 -3.73 6.38 10.97
C LYS A 46 -4.14 5.41 12.08
N ARG A 47 -4.75 4.29 11.70
CA ARG A 47 -5.32 3.34 12.66
C ARG A 47 -4.27 2.48 13.31
N HIS A 48 -3.33 1.98 12.51
CA HIS A 48 -2.32 1.06 12.99
C HIS A 48 -1.12 1.82 13.53
N THR A 49 -0.67 1.43 14.72
CA THR A 49 0.69 1.73 15.19
C THR A 49 1.68 0.91 14.37
N ILE A 50 2.75 1.55 13.92
CA ILE A 50 3.84 0.90 13.21
C ILE A 50 4.97 0.62 14.19
N CYS A 51 5.37 -0.64 14.27
CA CYS A 51 6.59 -1.04 14.93
C CYS A 51 7.75 -1.02 13.94
N PHE A 52 8.73 -0.16 14.21
CA PHE A 52 9.91 -0.05 13.37
C PHE A 52 11.14 0.25 14.22
N ASP A 53 12.00 -0.76 14.36
CA ASP A 53 13.27 -0.62 15.07
C ASP A 53 14.35 -0.08 14.12
N SER A 54 14.78 -0.92 13.19
CA SER A 54 15.77 -0.56 12.17
C SER A 54 15.85 -1.60 11.06
N LEU A 55 16.28 -1.17 9.87
CA LEU A 55 16.76 -2.06 8.83
C LEU A 55 18.24 -2.39 9.05
N VAL A 56 18.61 -3.64 8.76
CA VAL A 56 19.99 -4.13 8.84
C VAL A 56 20.78 -3.69 7.61
N ASP A 57 21.99 -3.18 7.79
CA ASP A 57 22.87 -2.86 6.67
C ASP A 57 23.44 -4.14 6.06
N LYS A 58 23.07 -4.44 4.82
CA LYS A 58 23.58 -5.57 4.03
C LYS A 58 24.26 -5.10 2.75
N ARG A 59 24.62 -3.82 2.66
CA ARG A 59 25.38 -3.30 1.53
C ARG A 59 26.73 -4.04 1.43
N PRO A 60 27.18 -4.38 0.21
CA PRO A 60 28.44 -5.09 0.03
C PRO A 60 29.67 -4.21 0.29
N ASP A 61 29.52 -2.88 0.20
CA ASP A 61 30.58 -1.90 0.38
C ASP A 61 30.07 -0.72 1.22
N SER A 62 30.98 -0.12 1.97
CA SER A 62 30.81 1.14 2.70
C SER A 62 30.74 2.36 1.78
N SER A 63 31.35 2.26 0.58
CA SER A 63 31.30 3.30 -0.45
C SER A 63 29.85 3.56 -0.88
N ILE A 64 29.50 4.84 -0.96
CA ILE A 64 28.20 5.33 -1.42
C ILE A 64 28.25 5.86 -2.86
N GLY A 65 29.37 5.69 -3.54
CA GLY A 65 29.50 6.09 -4.93
C GLY A 65 30.93 6.21 -5.43
N HIS A 66 31.05 6.58 -6.69
CA HIS A 66 32.35 6.81 -7.32
C HIS A 66 32.31 7.93 -8.35
N LEU A 67 33.48 8.51 -8.61
CA LEU A 67 33.71 9.46 -9.68
C LEU A 67 34.27 8.73 -10.91
N GLN A 68 33.83 9.15 -12.10
CA GLN A 68 34.38 8.75 -13.38
C GLN A 68 35.00 9.95 -14.09
N ASN A 69 36.17 9.75 -14.73
CA ASN A 69 36.75 10.74 -15.64
C ASN A 69 36.02 10.77 -17.00
N GLY A 70 36.44 11.65 -17.90
CA GLY A 70 35.88 11.79 -19.26
C GLY A 70 35.98 10.54 -20.16
N TYR A 71 36.74 9.52 -19.73
CA TYR A 71 36.84 8.22 -20.40
C TYR A 71 35.98 7.13 -19.72
N GLY A 72 35.19 7.50 -18.70
CA GLY A 72 34.37 6.56 -17.92
C GLY A 72 35.14 5.75 -16.88
N MET A 73 36.45 6.00 -16.70
CA MET A 73 37.27 5.25 -15.74
C MET A 73 37.03 5.77 -14.31
N ARG A 74 36.89 4.85 -13.35
CA ARG A 74 36.74 5.14 -11.92
C ARG A 74 38.00 5.83 -11.38
N THR A 75 37.88 7.04 -10.84
CA THR A 75 39.03 7.83 -10.37
C THR A 75 39.05 8.07 -8.86
N ALA A 76 37.90 8.01 -8.20
CA ALA A 76 37.81 8.24 -6.77
C ALA A 76 36.56 7.60 -6.17
N GLU A 77 36.68 7.17 -4.91
CA GLU A 77 35.58 6.71 -4.08
C GLU A 77 34.84 7.86 -3.41
N VAL A 78 33.58 7.62 -3.09
CA VAL A 78 32.77 8.50 -2.26
C VAL A 78 32.24 7.73 -1.08
N VAL A 79 32.59 8.17 0.12
CA VAL A 79 32.13 7.57 1.38
C VAL A 79 31.23 8.57 2.12
N ALA A 80 30.31 8.04 2.92
CA ALA A 80 29.49 8.88 3.78
C ALA A 80 30.29 9.31 5.01
N ALA A 81 30.25 10.59 5.35
CA ALA A 81 30.84 11.10 6.60
C ALA A 81 30.03 10.65 7.84
N ASN A 82 28.74 10.37 7.66
CA ASN A 82 27.83 9.88 8.69
C ASN A 82 27.39 8.42 8.44
N ASN A 83 26.86 7.77 9.48
CA ASN A 83 26.39 6.38 9.40
C ASN A 83 25.16 6.26 8.48
N VAL A 84 25.34 5.61 7.33
CA VAL A 84 24.29 5.42 6.30
C VAL A 84 23.05 4.69 6.83
N PRO A 85 23.17 3.60 7.63
CA PRO A 85 21.99 2.94 8.22
C PRO A 85 21.19 3.88 9.12
N SER A 86 21.85 4.65 9.97
CA SER A 86 21.19 5.63 10.84
C SER A 86 20.45 6.69 10.03
N TRP A 87 21.06 7.17 8.93
CA TRP A 87 20.42 8.10 8.01
C TRP A 87 19.14 7.52 7.38
N ILE A 88 19.18 6.30 6.83
CA ILE A 88 18.01 5.67 6.22
C ILE A 88 16.92 5.38 7.24
N ASN A 89 17.27 4.79 8.39
CA ASN A 89 16.30 4.44 9.43
C ASN A 89 15.62 5.70 10.00
N LYS A 90 16.36 6.80 10.15
CA LYS A 90 15.78 8.09 10.54
C LYS A 90 14.84 8.64 9.46
N GLU A 91 15.18 8.51 8.17
CA GLU A 91 14.31 8.95 7.08
C GLU A 91 13.01 8.15 7.02
N ILE A 92 13.08 6.82 7.14
CA ILE A 92 11.90 5.94 7.18
C ILE A 92 10.96 6.38 8.30
N ARG A 93 11.48 6.56 9.51
CA ARG A 93 10.69 7.03 10.66
C ARG A 93 10.04 8.38 10.39
N ASN A 94 10.81 9.35 9.88
CA ASN A 94 10.29 10.67 9.55
C ASN A 94 9.16 10.60 8.52
N LYS A 95 9.28 9.75 7.49
CA LYS A 95 8.26 9.59 6.46
C LYS A 95 7.00 8.88 6.98
N LEU A 96 7.13 7.89 7.85
CA LEU A 96 6.00 7.23 8.49
C LEU A 96 5.23 8.19 9.40
N VAL A 97 5.94 8.96 10.24
CA VAL A 97 5.32 9.99 11.09
C VAL A 97 4.65 11.07 10.24
N ALA A 98 5.30 11.54 9.18
CA ALA A 98 4.73 12.52 8.27
C ALA A 98 3.49 12.00 7.52
N ALA A 99 3.38 10.68 7.33
CA ALA A 99 2.21 10.03 6.76
C ALA A 99 1.06 9.80 7.78
N GLY A 100 1.24 10.24 9.04
CA GLY A 100 0.22 10.17 10.08
C GLY A 100 0.22 8.89 10.91
N TYR A 101 1.28 8.06 10.80
CA TYR A 101 1.43 6.86 11.62
C TYR A 101 2.09 7.16 12.97
N GLU A 102 1.59 6.50 14.02
CA GLU A 102 2.33 6.40 15.27
C GLU A 102 3.43 5.34 15.11
N VAL A 103 4.70 5.74 15.28
CA VAL A 103 5.84 4.82 15.12
C VAL A 103 6.48 4.54 16.48
N ARG A 104 6.50 3.28 16.90
CA ARG A 104 7.10 2.81 18.15
C ARG A 104 8.32 1.91 17.88
N ASN A 105 9.18 1.83 18.90
CA ASN A 105 10.30 0.89 18.94
C ASN A 105 9.98 -0.22 19.94
N ASN A 106 10.62 -1.38 19.79
CA ASN A 106 10.54 -2.52 20.71
C ASN A 106 9.09 -2.86 21.06
N CYS A 107 8.21 -2.93 20.07
CA CYS A 107 6.79 -3.12 20.36
C CYS A 107 6.58 -4.54 20.90
N PRO A 108 5.72 -4.71 21.91
CA PRO A 108 5.26 -6.03 22.28
C PRO A 108 4.59 -6.68 21.06
N ASN A 109 4.49 -8.02 21.06
CA ASN A 109 3.72 -8.80 20.07
C ASN A 109 2.21 -8.51 20.18
N ASP A 110 1.82 -7.24 20.07
CA ASP A 110 0.44 -6.81 20.00
C ASP A 110 -0.11 -7.19 18.62
N THR A 111 -1.33 -7.69 18.66
CA THR A 111 -2.12 -8.14 17.54
C THR A 111 -2.51 -7.02 16.56
N SER A 112 -2.44 -5.76 16.99
CA SER A 112 -2.88 -4.59 16.22
C SER A 112 -1.76 -3.90 15.42
N SER A 113 -0.48 -4.10 15.79
CA SER A 113 0.61 -3.33 15.20
C SER A 113 1.14 -3.95 13.89
N LEU A 114 1.57 -3.09 12.96
CA LEU A 114 2.32 -3.49 11.77
C LEU A 114 3.81 -3.48 12.10
N ILE A 115 4.49 -4.60 11.95
CA ILE A 115 5.93 -4.73 12.20
C ILE A 115 6.67 -4.60 10.88
N ILE A 116 7.63 -3.68 10.80
CA ILE A 116 8.48 -3.46 9.64
C ILE A 116 9.88 -4.02 9.94
N GLU A 117 10.32 -4.95 9.11
CA GLU A 117 11.66 -5.54 9.15
C GLU A 117 12.31 -5.46 7.78
N GLY A 118 13.64 -5.59 7.70
CA GLY A 118 14.31 -5.69 6.42
C GLY A 118 15.76 -5.27 6.41
N GLU A 119 16.23 -4.97 5.19
CA GLU A 119 17.65 -4.81 4.88
C GLU A 119 17.89 -3.65 3.92
N ILE A 120 18.99 -2.92 4.15
CA ILE A 120 19.53 -1.92 3.23
C ILE A 120 20.45 -2.64 2.26
N LEU A 121 20.08 -2.68 0.97
CA LEU A 121 20.80 -3.45 -0.04
C LEU A 121 21.77 -2.59 -0.85
N LYS A 122 21.38 -1.35 -1.15
CA LYS A 122 22.18 -0.46 -2.02
C LYS A 122 21.97 1.00 -1.65
N VAL A 123 23.06 1.75 -1.56
CA VAL A 123 23.09 3.21 -1.51
C VAL A 123 24.29 3.61 -2.33
N TYR A 124 24.06 4.07 -3.57
CA TYR A 124 25.15 4.23 -4.51
C TYR A 124 24.90 5.36 -5.50
N THR A 125 25.94 6.13 -5.82
CA THR A 125 25.90 7.16 -6.85
C THR A 125 27.07 7.05 -7.81
N THR A 126 26.79 7.05 -9.10
CA THR A 126 27.83 7.23 -10.13
C THR A 126 27.86 8.68 -10.58
N ALA A 127 29.02 9.33 -10.47
CA ALA A 127 29.24 10.66 -11.02
C ALA A 127 30.10 10.59 -12.29
N TYR A 128 29.47 10.77 -13.45
CA TYR A 128 30.15 10.85 -14.75
C TYR A 128 29.94 12.23 -15.37
N MET A 129 29.07 12.36 -16.39
CA MET A 129 28.60 13.67 -16.88
C MET A 129 27.44 14.22 -16.03
N THR A 130 26.73 13.31 -15.36
CA THR A 130 25.62 13.60 -14.45
C THR A 130 25.73 12.66 -13.25
N TYR A 131 25.02 12.99 -12.17
CA TYR A 131 24.94 12.11 -11.01
C TYR A 131 23.76 11.16 -11.18
N LEU A 132 24.01 9.86 -11.05
CA LEU A 132 23.00 8.80 -11.08
C LEU A 132 22.99 8.11 -9.73
N GLY A 133 22.01 8.43 -8.91
CA GLY A 133 21.84 7.88 -7.56
C GLY A 133 20.82 6.76 -7.54
N GLU A 134 21.10 5.74 -6.73
CA GLU A 134 20.21 4.61 -6.48
C GLU A 134 20.22 4.27 -5.00
N VAL A 135 19.02 4.10 -4.44
CA VAL A 135 18.82 3.59 -3.08
C VAL A 135 17.83 2.44 -3.15
N THR A 136 18.23 1.28 -2.61
CA THR A 136 17.43 0.06 -2.58
C THR A 136 17.38 -0.51 -1.18
N ILE A 137 16.16 -0.74 -0.69
CA ILE A 137 15.88 -1.48 0.54
C ILE A 137 15.01 -2.70 0.21
N ASN A 138 15.14 -3.77 0.98
CA ASN A 138 14.16 -4.85 1.05
C ASN A 138 13.40 -4.71 2.35
N ALA A 139 12.07 -4.63 2.31
CA ALA A 139 11.26 -4.52 3.51
C ALA A 139 10.18 -5.60 3.53
N SER A 140 9.97 -6.18 4.70
CA SER A 140 8.89 -7.08 5.03
C SER A 140 7.97 -6.39 6.03
N ILE A 141 6.66 -6.49 5.80
CA ILE A 141 5.63 -6.00 6.71
C ILE A 141 4.91 -7.20 7.28
N LEU A 142 4.91 -7.33 8.61
CA LEU A 142 4.29 -8.42 9.33
C LEU A 142 3.15 -7.92 10.22
N ARG A 143 2.18 -8.79 10.46
CA ARG A 143 1.14 -8.61 11.48
C ARG A 143 0.85 -9.95 12.13
N LYS A 144 0.89 -10.03 13.46
CA LYS A 144 0.74 -11.30 14.19
C LYS A 144 1.67 -12.40 13.65
N GLN A 145 2.92 -12.05 13.32
CA GLN A 145 3.92 -12.93 12.67
C GLN A 145 3.59 -13.37 11.23
N ASN A 146 2.41 -13.04 10.69
CA ASN A 146 2.09 -13.29 9.30
C ASN A 146 2.71 -12.18 8.43
N LYS A 147 3.57 -12.58 7.50
CA LYS A 147 4.15 -11.70 6.50
C LYS A 147 3.06 -11.28 5.51
N LEU A 148 2.64 -10.02 5.59
CA LEU A 148 1.62 -9.42 4.72
C LEU A 148 2.22 -8.99 3.37
N LEU A 149 3.47 -8.49 3.42
CA LEU A 149 4.18 -8.00 2.25
C LEU A 149 5.68 -8.24 2.42
N GLU A 150 6.36 -8.60 1.34
CA GLU A 150 7.81 -8.55 1.23
C GLU A 150 8.18 -8.06 -0.16
N LYS A 151 8.91 -6.94 -0.22
CA LYS A 151 9.17 -6.26 -1.48
C LYS A 151 10.46 -5.46 -1.41
N LYS A 152 11.14 -5.40 -2.58
CA LYS A 152 12.26 -4.50 -2.80
C LYS A 152 11.76 -3.14 -3.26
N TYR A 153 12.16 -2.10 -2.55
CA TYR A 153 11.88 -0.71 -2.86
C TYR A 153 13.15 -0.06 -3.38
N SER A 154 13.11 0.38 -4.63
CA SER A 154 14.25 1.06 -5.27
C SER A 154 13.82 2.44 -5.77
N GLY A 155 14.66 3.42 -5.52
CA GLY A 155 14.50 4.76 -6.07
C GLY A 155 15.72 5.15 -6.89
N HIS A 156 15.47 5.66 -8.08
CA HIS A 156 16.50 6.12 -9.01
C HIS A 156 16.29 7.59 -9.34
N LYS A 157 17.36 8.37 -9.24
CA LYS A 157 17.35 9.77 -9.62
C LYS A 157 18.60 10.14 -10.40
N LYS A 158 18.39 11.08 -11.31
CA LYS A 158 19.43 11.77 -12.05
C LYS A 158 19.40 13.23 -11.63
N ALA A 159 20.54 13.77 -11.23
CA ALA A 159 20.63 15.17 -10.83
C ALA A 159 21.89 15.83 -11.40
N GLY A 160 21.75 17.09 -11.81
CA GLY A 160 22.84 18.00 -12.13
C GLY A 160 23.77 17.59 -13.27
N THR A 161 24.65 18.52 -13.63
CA THR A 161 25.85 18.25 -14.44
C THR A 161 27.04 18.12 -13.50
N ASN A 162 27.87 17.11 -13.70
CA ASN A 162 29.05 16.86 -12.88
C ASN A 162 30.22 17.77 -13.29
N TRP A 163 30.11 19.06 -12.96
CA TRP A 163 31.19 20.02 -13.23
C TRP A 163 32.35 19.93 -12.23
N ALA A 164 32.07 19.51 -10.99
CA ALA A 164 33.03 19.58 -9.89
C ALA A 164 32.91 18.46 -8.85
N ALA A 165 32.14 17.39 -9.12
CA ALA A 165 31.93 16.28 -8.19
C ALA A 165 31.61 16.72 -6.76
N THR A 166 30.71 17.70 -6.62
CA THR A 166 30.47 18.35 -5.33
C THR A 166 29.74 17.44 -4.37
N GLU A 167 30.08 17.52 -3.09
CA GLU A 167 29.38 16.85 -2.00
C GLU A 167 27.86 17.06 -2.09
N LYS A 168 27.44 18.30 -2.35
CA LYS A 168 26.03 18.67 -2.46
C LYS A 168 25.31 17.83 -3.51
N SER A 169 25.89 17.65 -4.70
CA SER A 169 25.23 16.89 -5.76
C SER A 169 25.09 15.40 -5.45
N PHE A 170 26.10 14.80 -4.80
CA PHE A 170 26.01 13.41 -4.32
C PHE A 170 24.90 13.26 -3.27
N ARG A 171 24.86 14.17 -2.30
CA ARG A 171 23.82 14.18 -1.28
C ARG A 171 22.43 14.32 -1.91
N ASP A 172 22.23 15.36 -2.71
CA ASP A 172 20.90 15.72 -3.24
C ASP A 172 20.32 14.59 -4.12
N VAL A 173 21.17 13.89 -4.91
CA VAL A 173 20.71 12.76 -5.72
C VAL A 173 20.36 11.54 -4.87
N LEU A 174 21.14 11.21 -3.84
CA LEU A 174 20.87 10.08 -2.94
C LEU A 174 19.61 10.32 -2.10
N GLU A 175 19.43 11.53 -1.58
CA GLU A 175 18.22 11.92 -0.85
C GLU A 175 16.99 11.82 -1.74
N SER A 176 17.07 12.32 -2.97
CA SER A 176 15.96 12.25 -3.92
C SER A 176 15.62 10.80 -4.33
N SER A 177 16.64 9.94 -4.44
CA SER A 177 16.47 8.50 -4.68
C SER A 177 15.79 7.82 -3.50
N LEU A 178 16.25 8.07 -2.27
CA LEU A 178 15.62 7.54 -1.06
C LEU A 178 14.16 7.99 -0.95
N GLN A 179 13.87 9.28 -1.18
CA GLN A 179 12.49 9.80 -1.17
C GLN A 179 11.58 9.09 -2.19
N THR A 180 12.11 8.73 -3.36
CA THR A 180 11.35 7.97 -4.37
C THR A 180 11.03 6.57 -3.88
N ALA A 181 12.01 5.86 -3.32
CA ALA A 181 11.79 4.55 -2.71
C ALA A 181 10.76 4.62 -1.57
N MET A 182 10.84 5.66 -0.73
CA MET A 182 9.94 5.88 0.40
C MET A 182 8.51 6.17 -0.03
N SER A 183 8.31 6.92 -1.11
CA SER A 183 6.95 7.19 -1.63
C SER A 183 6.22 5.90 -1.98
N THR A 184 6.89 4.96 -2.68
CA THR A 184 6.32 3.65 -2.99
C THR A 184 6.12 2.81 -1.73
N PHE A 185 7.07 2.84 -0.79
CA PHE A 185 6.97 2.10 0.47
C PHE A 185 5.77 2.54 1.32
N ILE A 186 5.60 3.85 1.53
CA ILE A 186 4.47 4.42 2.27
C ILE A 186 3.14 4.12 1.56
N SER A 187 3.09 4.21 0.23
CA SER A 187 1.87 3.89 -0.53
C SER A 187 1.44 2.42 -0.35
N ASP A 188 2.39 1.49 -0.25
CA ASP A 188 2.08 0.07 -0.01
C ASP A 188 1.56 -0.11 1.44
N ILE A 189 2.18 0.55 2.42
CA ILE A 189 1.70 0.54 3.82
C ILE A 189 0.28 1.12 3.90
N ASP A 190 0.02 2.25 3.25
CA ASP A 190 -1.30 2.87 3.19
C ASP A 190 -2.35 1.93 2.59
N SER A 191 -1.96 1.12 1.61
CA SER A 191 -2.87 0.13 1.02
C SER A 191 -3.19 -0.98 2.01
N LEU A 192 -2.22 -1.40 2.84
CA LEU A 192 -2.42 -2.39 3.90
C LEU A 192 -3.25 -1.84 5.07
N ASP A 193 -3.01 -0.60 5.49
CA ASP A 193 -3.77 0.08 6.56
C ASP A 193 -5.26 0.18 6.22
N GLN A 194 -5.56 0.32 4.93
CA GLN A 194 -6.94 0.34 4.47
C GLN A 194 -7.57 -1.05 4.32
N ILE A 195 -6.80 -2.16 4.25
CA ILE A 195 -7.36 -3.52 4.15
C ILE A 195 -8.28 -3.89 5.32
N ASP A 196 -8.04 -3.33 6.49
CA ASP A 196 -8.91 -3.52 7.66
C ASP A 196 -10.12 -2.56 7.71
N LEU A 197 -10.37 -1.79 6.64
CA LEU A 197 -11.60 -1.01 6.45
C LEU A 197 -12.72 -1.81 5.78
N GLU A 198 -12.46 -3.01 5.29
CA GLU A 198 -13.55 -3.84 4.81
C GLU A 198 -14.50 -4.12 5.98
N PRO A 199 -15.79 -3.74 5.85
CA PRO A 199 -16.78 -4.34 6.74
C PRO A 199 -16.69 -5.83 6.48
N ASP A 200 -16.55 -6.62 7.54
CA ASP A 200 -16.84 -8.06 7.48
C ASP A 200 -18.09 -8.22 6.61
N LEU A 201 -17.98 -8.90 5.47
CA LEU A 201 -19.13 -9.13 4.60
C LEU A 201 -20.11 -9.98 5.41
N ILE A 202 -21.13 -9.33 5.98
CA ILE A 202 -22.14 -10.00 6.76
C ILE A 202 -23.12 -10.66 5.78
N ILE A 203 -22.96 -11.96 5.58
CA ILE A 203 -23.91 -12.79 4.83
C ILE A 203 -24.94 -13.33 5.82
N ALA A 204 -26.23 -13.11 5.53
CA ALA A 204 -27.34 -13.53 6.38
C ALA A 204 -28.06 -14.74 5.76
N LYS A 205 -28.39 -15.73 6.59
CA LYS A 205 -29.32 -16.83 6.27
C LYS A 205 -30.68 -16.57 6.92
N THR A 206 -31.76 -16.99 6.25
CA THR A 206 -33.08 -17.15 6.85
C THR A 206 -33.37 -18.64 7.05
N GLU A 207 -33.53 -19.08 8.29
CA GLU A 207 -34.14 -20.37 8.62
C GLU A 207 -35.39 -20.08 9.45
N ASP A 208 -36.54 -20.50 8.90
CA ASP A 208 -37.90 -20.53 9.45
C ASP A 208 -38.43 -19.33 10.27
N GLU A 209 -39.63 -18.88 9.89
CA GLU A 209 -40.32 -17.66 10.37
C GLU A 209 -40.65 -17.62 11.88
N ASP A 210 -40.37 -18.66 12.66
CA ASP A 210 -41.02 -18.86 13.97
C ASP A 210 -40.15 -18.70 15.23
N GLN A 211 -38.87 -18.33 15.16
CA GLN A 211 -38.06 -18.15 16.38
C GLN A 211 -37.25 -16.87 16.41
N ASN A 212 -37.59 -15.99 17.35
CA ASN A 212 -37.04 -14.64 17.57
C ASN A 212 -35.81 -14.69 18.51
N LYS A 213 -34.72 -15.35 18.11
CA LYS A 213 -33.51 -15.51 18.95
C LYS A 213 -32.23 -15.32 18.14
N ILE A 214 -31.42 -14.30 18.49
CA ILE A 214 -30.17 -13.99 17.80
C ILE A 214 -29.01 -14.69 18.52
N GLU A 215 -28.34 -15.65 17.86
CA GLU A 215 -27.05 -16.20 18.30
C GLU A 215 -25.97 -15.87 17.27
N VAL A 216 -25.01 -15.05 17.68
CA VAL A 216 -23.83 -14.70 16.87
C VAL A 216 -22.77 -15.75 17.13
N VAL A 217 -22.67 -16.76 16.26
CA VAL A 217 -21.57 -17.73 16.28
C VAL A 217 -20.49 -17.21 15.34
N THR A 218 -19.37 -16.77 15.90
CA THR A 218 -18.16 -16.49 15.13
C THR A 218 -17.23 -17.69 15.28
N ASP A 219 -16.89 -18.34 14.18
CA ASP A 219 -15.87 -19.39 14.16
C ASP A 219 -14.48 -18.74 14.29
N SER A 220 -14.18 -18.24 15.48
CA SER A 220 -12.79 -18.01 15.90
C SER A 220 -12.71 -18.20 17.41
N LEU A 221 -12.16 -19.35 17.81
CA LEU A 221 -11.79 -19.67 19.18
C LEU A 221 -10.83 -18.60 19.75
N ASN A 222 -11.10 -18.23 21.02
CA ASN A 222 -10.21 -17.65 22.02
C ASN A 222 -10.06 -16.12 22.14
N SER A 223 -11.13 -15.34 21.93
CA SER A 223 -11.49 -14.18 22.79
C SER A 223 -12.80 -13.53 22.31
N PRO A 224 -13.78 -13.24 23.19
CA PRO A 224 -14.95 -12.46 22.81
C PRO A 224 -14.50 -11.01 22.59
N SER A 225 -14.40 -10.58 21.33
CA SER A 225 -14.36 -9.16 21.01
C SER A 225 -15.72 -8.56 21.39
N ILE A 226 -15.71 -7.51 22.22
CA ILE A 226 -16.90 -6.70 22.51
C ILE A 226 -17.19 -5.91 21.23
N ILE A 227 -18.06 -6.48 20.40
CA ILE A 227 -18.50 -5.85 19.17
C ILE A 227 -19.53 -4.77 19.53
N ASP A 228 -19.28 -3.54 19.09
CA ASP A 228 -20.15 -2.39 19.30
C ASP A 228 -21.54 -2.62 18.66
N SER A 229 -22.53 -2.86 19.51
CA SER A 229 -23.94 -3.10 19.16
C SER A 229 -24.58 -2.00 18.31
N THR A 230 -24.02 -0.78 18.28
CA THR A 230 -24.57 0.31 17.46
C THR A 230 -24.32 0.13 15.96
N LYS A 231 -23.29 -0.63 15.56
CA LYS A 231 -23.04 -0.99 14.15
C LYS A 231 -23.97 -2.08 13.62
N PHE A 232 -24.68 -2.81 14.49
CA PHE A 232 -25.53 -3.95 14.14
C PHE A 232 -27.01 -3.61 13.92
N LYS A 233 -27.38 -2.32 13.96
CA LYS A 233 -28.74 -1.87 13.61
C LYS A 233 -29.15 -2.15 12.16
N CYS A 234 -28.21 -2.56 11.29
CA CYS A 234 -28.50 -2.94 9.91
C CYS A 234 -29.51 -4.09 9.76
N LEU A 235 -29.60 -4.99 10.75
CA LEU A 235 -30.09 -6.35 10.49
C LEU A 235 -31.28 -6.78 11.37
N ALA A 236 -31.59 -6.06 12.45
CA ALA A 236 -32.61 -6.47 13.43
C ALA A 236 -34.09 -6.28 13.00
N LYS A 237 -34.38 -5.70 11.83
CA LYS A 237 -35.76 -5.39 11.42
C LYS A 237 -36.48 -6.54 10.66
N HIS A 238 -35.78 -7.62 10.32
CA HIS A 238 -36.30 -8.68 9.43
C HIS A 238 -36.19 -10.12 9.95
N GLY A 239 -36.09 -10.33 11.27
CA GLY A 239 -36.05 -11.66 11.87
C GLY A 239 -34.63 -12.16 12.15
N THR A 240 -34.54 -13.42 12.58
CA THR A 240 -33.33 -14.08 13.09
C THR A 240 -32.30 -14.30 12.00
N ILE A 241 -31.04 -13.99 12.32
CA ILE A 241 -29.92 -14.00 11.37
C ILE A 241 -28.80 -14.86 11.94
N THR A 242 -28.46 -15.92 11.20
CA THR A 242 -27.28 -16.75 11.44
C THR A 242 -26.24 -16.47 10.35
N ILE A 243 -24.97 -16.35 10.75
CA ILE A 243 -23.84 -15.90 9.92
C ILE A 243 -23.20 -17.11 9.22
N ILE A 244 -22.99 -17.03 7.89
CA ILE A 244 -22.25 -18.05 7.13
C ILE A 244 -20.96 -17.44 6.59
N SER A 245 -19.81 -17.86 7.10
CA SER A 245 -18.50 -17.55 6.52
C SER A 245 -18.01 -18.72 5.66
N GLY A 246 -17.94 -18.54 4.33
CA GLY A 246 -17.34 -19.51 3.42
C GLY A 246 -16.56 -18.79 2.31
N PRO A 247 -15.30 -19.17 2.01
CA PRO A 247 -14.43 -18.44 1.08
C PRO A 247 -14.93 -18.43 -0.39
N ARG A 248 -15.71 -19.45 -0.81
CA ARG A 248 -16.17 -19.59 -2.20
C ARG A 248 -17.35 -18.68 -2.57
N SER A 249 -18.24 -18.37 -1.63
CA SER A 249 -19.41 -17.51 -1.90
C SER A 249 -18.99 -16.06 -2.15
N ILE A 250 -18.01 -15.57 -1.39
CA ILE A 250 -17.46 -14.21 -1.48
C ILE A 250 -16.82 -13.97 -2.86
N SER A 251 -16.04 -14.92 -3.37
CA SER A 251 -15.38 -14.78 -4.68
C SER A 251 -16.37 -14.66 -5.84
N SER A 252 -17.49 -15.38 -5.79
CA SER A 252 -18.52 -15.37 -6.83
C SER A 252 -19.28 -14.04 -6.86
N ILE A 253 -19.63 -13.50 -5.70
CA ILE A 253 -20.27 -12.18 -5.57
C ILE A 253 -19.35 -11.09 -6.10
N LYS A 254 -18.08 -11.12 -5.70
CA LYS A 254 -17.07 -10.15 -6.15
C LYS A 254 -16.91 -10.14 -7.67
N ALA A 255 -16.80 -11.32 -8.29
CA ALA A 255 -16.65 -11.44 -9.74
C ALA A 255 -17.81 -10.79 -10.51
N VAL A 256 -19.06 -10.97 -10.04
CA VAL A 256 -20.22 -10.31 -10.66
C VAL A 256 -20.13 -8.79 -10.48
N MET A 257 -19.85 -8.30 -9.28
CA MET A 257 -19.78 -6.87 -9.01
C MET A 257 -18.65 -6.19 -9.82
N ASP A 258 -17.49 -6.83 -9.93
CA ASP A 258 -16.38 -6.36 -10.75
C ASP A 258 -16.75 -6.30 -12.24
N SER A 259 -17.45 -7.32 -12.75
CA SER A 259 -17.93 -7.31 -14.15
C SER A 259 -18.91 -6.16 -14.44
N MET A 260 -19.60 -5.67 -13.41
CA MET A 260 -20.60 -4.59 -13.51
C MET A 260 -20.02 -3.21 -13.26
N LYS A 261 -18.79 -3.12 -12.75
CA LYS A 261 -18.13 -1.88 -12.34
C LYS A 261 -18.14 -0.80 -13.41
N HIS A 262 -17.79 -1.15 -14.65
CA HIS A 262 -17.77 -0.19 -15.75
C HIS A 262 -19.16 0.42 -16.01
N LYS A 263 -20.22 -0.41 -15.97
CA LYS A 263 -21.59 0.04 -16.19
C LYS A 263 -22.07 0.93 -15.04
N MET A 264 -21.81 0.54 -13.79
CA MET A 264 -22.15 1.34 -12.62
C MET A 264 -21.45 2.71 -12.64
N ASN A 265 -20.16 2.75 -13.00
CA ASN A 265 -19.41 4.00 -13.13
C ASN A 265 -19.95 4.88 -14.26
N SER A 266 -20.37 4.28 -15.38
CA SER A 266 -20.99 5.01 -16.48
C SER A 266 -22.31 5.68 -16.04
N LEU A 267 -23.16 4.96 -15.30
CA LEU A 267 -24.40 5.52 -14.75
C LEU A 267 -24.12 6.65 -13.77
N TYR A 268 -23.15 6.47 -12.87
CA TYR A 268 -22.78 7.51 -11.91
C TYR A 268 -22.25 8.76 -12.62
N LYS A 269 -21.42 8.60 -13.65
CA LYS A 269 -20.88 9.72 -14.40
C LYS A 269 -21.98 10.53 -15.09
N GLU A 270 -22.93 9.87 -15.75
CA GLU A 270 -24.09 10.51 -16.36
C GLU A 270 -24.90 11.32 -15.33
N ARG A 271 -25.08 10.77 -14.11
CA ARG A 271 -25.78 11.47 -13.02
C ARG A 271 -24.95 12.64 -12.45
N TYR A 272 -23.65 12.47 -12.32
CA TYR A 272 -22.75 13.50 -11.81
C TYR A 272 -22.67 14.72 -12.73
N GLU A 273 -22.75 14.52 -14.06
CA GLU A 273 -22.80 15.62 -15.03
C GLU A 273 -24.07 16.49 -14.84
N LEU A 274 -25.16 15.90 -14.33
CA LEU A 274 -26.40 16.62 -13.99
C LEU A 274 -26.39 17.20 -12.57
N ASN A 275 -25.68 16.56 -11.64
CA ASN A 275 -25.53 17.00 -10.27
C ASN A 275 -24.08 16.81 -9.80
N SER A 276 -23.28 17.86 -9.91
CA SER A 276 -21.86 17.84 -9.56
C SER A 276 -21.58 17.72 -8.06
N SER A 277 -22.59 17.86 -7.20
CA SER A 277 -22.46 17.65 -5.75
C SER A 277 -22.66 16.17 -5.32
N LEU A 278 -23.00 15.31 -6.28
CA LEU A 278 -23.38 13.93 -6.02
C LEU A 278 -22.19 13.10 -5.51
N SER A 279 -22.18 12.80 -4.22
CA SER A 279 -21.20 11.93 -3.56
C SER A 279 -21.85 11.24 -2.37
N GLY A 280 -21.37 10.04 -2.02
CA GLY A 280 -21.94 9.27 -0.92
C GLY A 280 -21.81 7.76 -1.10
N SER A 281 -22.52 7.01 -0.26
CA SER A 281 -22.55 5.55 -0.29
C SER A 281 -23.95 4.99 -0.48
N LEU A 282 -24.05 3.86 -1.18
CA LEU A 282 -25.26 3.04 -1.31
C LEU A 282 -24.98 1.64 -0.80
N CYS A 283 -25.78 1.16 0.15
CA CYS A 283 -25.77 -0.24 0.57
C CYS A 283 -26.91 -0.98 -0.14
N VAL A 284 -26.56 -1.92 -1.01
CA VAL A 284 -27.52 -2.71 -1.80
C VAL A 284 -27.68 -4.08 -1.16
N TYR A 285 -28.91 -4.43 -0.79
CA TYR A 285 -29.29 -5.76 -0.33
C TYR A 285 -29.66 -6.64 -1.52
N PHE A 286 -29.17 -7.87 -1.52
CA PHE A 286 -29.50 -8.91 -2.49
C PHE A 286 -30.04 -10.14 -1.76
N GLU A 287 -31.01 -10.79 -2.38
CA GLU A 287 -31.44 -12.14 -2.07
C GLU A 287 -31.31 -12.96 -3.34
N ILE A 288 -30.54 -14.04 -3.30
CA ILE A 288 -30.25 -14.91 -4.43
C ILE A 288 -30.84 -16.30 -4.16
N ASP A 289 -31.36 -16.97 -5.19
CA ASP A 289 -31.73 -18.37 -5.15
C ASP A 289 -30.55 -19.35 -5.27
N SER A 290 -30.83 -20.65 -5.12
CA SER A 290 -29.84 -21.74 -5.25
C SER A 290 -29.19 -21.83 -6.65
N ASP A 291 -29.82 -21.24 -7.67
CA ASP A 291 -29.30 -21.20 -9.04
C ASP A 291 -28.43 -19.96 -9.30
N GLY A 292 -28.27 -19.09 -8.30
CA GLY A 292 -27.53 -17.85 -8.42
C GLY A 292 -28.33 -16.69 -9.01
N ARG A 293 -29.66 -16.80 -9.17
CA ARG A 293 -30.49 -15.71 -9.70
C ARG A 293 -30.93 -14.78 -8.58
N THR A 294 -30.92 -13.48 -8.85
CA THR A 294 -31.44 -12.47 -7.92
C THR A 294 -32.96 -12.63 -7.77
N LYS A 295 -33.44 -13.05 -6.59
CA LYS A 295 -34.85 -13.06 -6.20
C LYS A 295 -35.34 -11.67 -5.81
N LYS A 296 -34.53 -10.96 -5.00
CA LYS A 296 -34.86 -9.64 -4.48
C LYS A 296 -33.62 -8.77 -4.46
N ILE A 297 -33.82 -7.50 -4.76
CA ILE A 297 -32.80 -6.46 -4.62
C ILE A 297 -33.46 -5.19 -4.08
N SER A 298 -32.82 -4.53 -3.14
CA SER A 298 -33.31 -3.29 -2.55
C SER A 298 -32.18 -2.43 -2.01
N ILE A 299 -32.36 -1.11 -1.99
CA ILE A 299 -31.42 -0.21 -1.31
C ILE A 299 -31.72 -0.24 0.19
N TYR A 300 -30.73 -0.68 0.96
CA TYR A 300 -30.82 -0.75 2.42
C TYR A 300 -30.49 0.60 3.07
N LYS A 301 -29.39 1.22 2.64
CA LYS A 301 -28.94 2.52 3.11
C LYS A 301 -28.54 3.37 1.93
N ASN A 302 -28.95 4.63 1.96
CA ASN A 302 -28.69 5.59 0.90
C ASN A 302 -28.18 6.90 1.49
N ASP A 303 -26.87 7.09 1.44
CA ASP A 303 -26.24 8.37 1.78
C ASP A 303 -26.01 9.23 0.52
N LEU A 304 -26.26 8.68 -0.68
CA LEU A 304 -26.14 9.37 -1.96
C LEU A 304 -27.31 10.33 -2.21
N ASN A 305 -28.49 10.04 -1.66
CA ASN A 305 -29.72 10.82 -1.76
C ASN A 305 -30.16 11.13 -3.22
N ASP A 306 -29.90 10.21 -4.16
CA ASP A 306 -30.28 10.36 -5.58
C ASP A 306 -31.13 9.20 -6.09
N LYS A 307 -32.45 9.38 -5.98
CA LYS A 307 -33.44 8.37 -6.36
C LYS A 307 -33.30 7.85 -7.80
N PRO A 308 -33.04 8.70 -8.82
CA PRO A 308 -32.86 8.19 -10.18
C PRO A 308 -31.62 7.29 -10.35
N MET A 309 -30.54 7.54 -9.62
CA MET A 309 -29.37 6.66 -9.59
C MET A 309 -29.71 5.32 -8.95
N GLU A 310 -30.47 5.31 -7.85
CA GLU A 310 -30.92 4.07 -7.19
C GLU A 310 -31.74 3.20 -8.14
N GLU A 311 -32.73 3.78 -8.82
CA GLU A 311 -33.61 3.05 -9.75
C GLU A 311 -32.81 2.44 -10.93
N LYS A 312 -31.88 3.22 -11.51
CA LYS A 312 -30.99 2.75 -12.58
C LYS A 312 -30.07 1.64 -12.09
N LEU A 313 -29.53 1.76 -10.87
CA LEU A 313 -28.63 0.79 -10.27
C LEU A 313 -29.35 -0.53 -9.96
N ILE A 314 -30.55 -0.46 -9.35
CA ILE A 314 -31.40 -1.64 -9.10
C ILE A 314 -31.67 -2.35 -10.44
N SER A 315 -32.15 -1.63 -11.45
CA SER A 315 -32.45 -2.19 -12.78
C SER A 315 -31.23 -2.88 -13.42
N LEU A 316 -30.04 -2.28 -13.28
CA LEU A 316 -28.78 -2.83 -13.79
C LEU A 316 -28.41 -4.15 -13.10
N LEU A 317 -28.69 -4.27 -11.80
CA LEU A 317 -28.28 -5.39 -10.95
C LEU A 317 -29.33 -6.51 -10.89
N SER A 318 -30.63 -6.21 -11.02
CA SER A 318 -31.73 -7.19 -10.95
C SER A 318 -31.58 -8.35 -11.94
N ASN A 319 -30.98 -8.09 -13.11
CA ASN A 319 -30.82 -9.08 -14.18
C ASN A 319 -29.51 -9.87 -14.09
N LYS A 320 -28.80 -9.80 -12.95
CA LYS A 320 -27.53 -10.50 -12.77
C LYS A 320 -27.75 -11.89 -12.20
N LYS A 321 -27.00 -12.84 -12.78
CA LYS A 321 -26.83 -14.18 -12.27
C LYS A 321 -25.45 -14.28 -11.62
N PHE A 322 -25.45 -14.65 -10.35
CA PHE A 322 -24.29 -14.99 -9.57
C PHE A 322 -23.88 -16.43 -9.85
N THR A 323 -22.58 -16.70 -9.85
CA THR A 323 -22.10 -18.09 -9.98
C THR A 323 -22.68 -18.91 -8.84
N GLN A 324 -23.15 -20.11 -9.17
CA GLN A 324 -23.86 -21.00 -8.26
C GLN A 324 -23.16 -21.06 -6.90
N LEU A 325 -23.90 -20.67 -5.86
CA LEU A 325 -23.49 -20.83 -4.47
C LEU A 325 -23.59 -22.34 -4.14
N GLU A 326 -22.85 -22.81 -3.13
CA GLU A 326 -22.83 -24.24 -2.80
C GLU A 326 -24.24 -24.82 -2.66
N LYS A 327 -24.43 -26.08 -3.11
CA LYS A 327 -25.75 -26.69 -3.37
C LYS A 327 -26.68 -26.81 -2.15
N ASP A 328 -26.18 -26.49 -0.97
CA ASP A 328 -26.86 -26.71 0.30
C ASP A 328 -27.74 -25.52 0.74
N PHE A 329 -27.88 -24.48 -0.10
CA PHE A 329 -28.65 -23.26 0.24
C PHE A 329 -29.86 -23.04 -0.66
N SER A 330 -31.04 -22.86 -0.06
CA SER A 330 -32.30 -22.52 -0.75
C SER A 330 -32.36 -21.04 -1.18
N SER A 331 -31.72 -20.17 -0.41
CA SER A 331 -31.45 -18.76 -0.73
C SER A 331 -30.26 -18.21 0.06
N THR A 332 -29.67 -17.12 -0.41
CA THR A 332 -28.60 -16.40 0.28
C THR A 332 -28.82 -14.91 0.20
N ALA A 333 -28.69 -14.22 1.33
CA ALA A 333 -28.82 -12.77 1.41
C ALA A 333 -27.49 -12.09 1.76
N PHE A 334 -27.17 -10.97 1.11
CA PHE A 334 -25.99 -10.19 1.43
C PHE A 334 -26.18 -8.70 1.10
N CYS A 335 -25.36 -7.87 1.75
CA CYS A 335 -25.30 -6.43 1.51
C CYS A 335 -23.97 -6.06 0.84
N TYR A 336 -24.02 -5.20 -0.17
CA TYR A 336 -22.84 -4.70 -0.87
C TYR A 336 -22.80 -3.17 -0.81
N ASN A 337 -21.69 -2.60 -0.33
CA ASN A 337 -21.52 -1.17 -0.19
C ASN A 337 -20.82 -0.55 -1.41
N LEU A 338 -21.46 0.42 -2.04
CA LEU A 338 -20.97 1.16 -3.20
C LEU A 338 -20.63 2.58 -2.78
N ILE A 339 -19.40 3.00 -3.04
CA ILE A 339 -18.91 4.35 -2.70
C ILE A 339 -18.73 5.14 -3.98
N PHE A 340 -19.38 6.30 -4.05
CA PHE A 340 -19.35 7.21 -5.18
C PHE A 340 -18.64 8.51 -4.79
N THR A 341 -17.59 8.85 -5.53
CA THR A 341 -16.77 10.05 -5.28
C THR A 341 -16.53 10.83 -6.56
N GLU A 342 -16.33 12.13 -6.43
CA GLU A 342 -16.00 13.05 -7.53
C GLU A 342 -14.83 12.55 -8.41
N LYS A 343 -13.83 11.89 -7.79
CA LYS A 343 -12.68 11.32 -8.50
C LYS A 343 -13.09 10.30 -9.57
N ILE A 344 -14.15 9.53 -9.32
CA ILE A 344 -14.68 8.55 -10.27
C ILE A 344 -15.32 9.27 -11.46
N ALA A 345 -16.07 10.34 -11.22
CA ALA A 345 -16.77 11.09 -12.26
C ALA A 345 -15.82 11.86 -13.18
N LYS A 346 -14.76 12.46 -12.62
CA LYS A 346 -13.78 13.26 -13.36
C LYS A 346 -12.74 12.45 -14.13
N SER A 347 -12.71 11.12 -14.02
CA SER A 347 -11.81 10.26 -14.78
C SER A 347 -12.11 10.35 -16.29
N SER A 348 -11.31 11.14 -17.01
CA SER A 348 -11.43 11.41 -18.44
C SER A 348 -10.69 10.32 -19.24
N LYS A 349 -11.38 9.21 -19.53
CA LYS A 349 -10.96 8.17 -20.49
C LYS A 349 -9.65 7.43 -20.15
N GLY A 350 -9.76 6.11 -19.95
CA GLY A 350 -8.67 5.17 -20.23
C GLY A 350 -7.51 5.10 -19.23
N ALA A 351 -7.31 6.08 -18.35
CA ALA A 351 -6.48 5.88 -17.18
C ALA A 351 -7.24 4.93 -16.25
N MET A 352 -6.84 3.65 -16.24
CA MET A 352 -7.20 2.67 -15.22
C MET A 352 -6.62 3.15 -13.89
N ILE A 353 -7.12 4.27 -13.36
CA ILE A 353 -6.90 4.67 -11.99
C ILE A 353 -7.51 3.55 -11.19
N ALA A 354 -6.66 2.79 -10.52
CA ALA A 354 -7.06 1.85 -9.49
C ALA A 354 -7.93 2.62 -8.49
N ILE A 355 -9.25 2.52 -8.68
CA ILE A 355 -10.20 2.84 -7.64
C ILE A 355 -9.95 1.75 -6.63
N ILE A 356 -9.32 2.13 -5.52
CA ILE A 356 -9.08 1.31 -4.35
C ILE A 356 -10.46 0.84 -3.88
N PHE A 357 -10.83 -0.36 -4.32
CA PHE A 357 -11.76 -1.20 -3.61
C PHE A 357 -10.89 -2.25 -2.94
N ILE A 358 -11.03 -2.24 -1.65
CA ILE A 358 -10.30 -3.08 -0.73
C ILE A 358 -11.09 -4.37 -0.67
N LEU A 359 -10.45 -5.47 -1.10
CA LEU A 359 -10.86 -6.88 -0.99
C LEU A 359 -9.61 -7.72 -1.22
N ALA A 360 -8.84 -7.92 -0.14
CA ALA A 360 -7.61 -8.70 -0.13
C ALA A 360 -7.86 -10.16 -0.54
N MET A 361 -7.14 -10.64 -1.55
CA MET A 361 -7.05 -12.06 -1.91
C MET A 361 -5.68 -12.57 -1.49
N ILE A 362 -5.63 -13.43 -0.47
CA ILE A 362 -4.44 -14.23 -0.12
C ILE A 362 -4.61 -15.60 -0.79
N PRO A 363 -3.68 -16.08 -1.63
CA PRO A 363 -3.66 -17.46 -2.07
C PRO A 363 -2.94 -18.32 -1.02
N THR A 364 -3.64 -19.23 -0.35
CA THR A 364 -2.97 -20.20 0.53
C THR A 364 -2.91 -21.58 -0.12
N VAL A 365 -1.66 -21.99 -0.24
CA VAL A 365 -1.09 -23.29 -0.54
C VAL A 365 -1.81 -24.43 0.19
N ILE A 366 -2.06 -25.51 -0.56
CA ILE A 366 -2.53 -26.81 -0.06
C ILE A 366 -1.40 -27.47 0.74
N SER A 367 -1.61 -27.71 2.03
CA SER A 367 -0.86 -28.71 2.78
C SER A 367 -1.80 -29.87 3.12
N MET A 368 -1.48 -31.05 2.59
CA MET A 368 -2.14 -32.31 2.94
C MET A 368 -1.66 -32.75 4.32
N VAL A 369 -2.58 -32.87 5.28
CA VAL A 369 -2.44 -33.82 6.38
C VAL A 369 -3.60 -34.80 6.27
N ASN A 370 -3.27 -36.00 5.83
CA ASN A 370 -4.18 -37.13 5.76
C ASN A 370 -4.10 -37.88 7.09
N LEU A 371 -5.18 -37.85 7.88
CA LEU A 371 -5.39 -38.75 9.00
C LEU A 371 -6.80 -39.31 8.85
N SER A 372 -6.89 -40.46 8.17
CA SER A 372 -8.02 -41.37 8.29
C SER A 372 -7.59 -42.59 9.09
N ASN A 373 -8.37 -42.85 10.12
CA ASN A 373 -8.25 -43.95 11.07
C ASN A 373 -8.67 -45.30 10.46
N LEU A 374 -8.00 -46.34 10.95
CA LEU A 374 -8.51 -47.65 11.38
C LEU A 374 -9.04 -48.71 10.39
N SER A 375 -8.45 -49.90 10.60
CA SER A 375 -8.97 -51.28 10.39
C SER A 375 -8.91 -51.81 8.95
N LYS A 376 -8.43 -53.03 8.65
CA LYS A 376 -8.41 -54.30 9.39
C LYS A 376 -7.18 -55.17 9.01
N SER A 377 -6.76 -55.99 9.97
CA SER A 377 -6.13 -57.33 9.86
C SER A 377 -6.80 -58.22 8.78
N PRO A 378 -6.19 -59.29 8.21
CA PRO A 378 -5.20 -60.20 8.81
C PRO A 378 -4.02 -60.63 7.90
N TYR A 379 -2.89 -60.97 8.53
CA TYR A 379 -2.21 -62.28 8.51
C TYR A 379 -0.99 -62.23 9.44
#